data_AF-S4PFM0-F1
#
_entry.id   AF-S4PFM0-F1
#
_cell.length_a   1.000
_cell.length_b   1.000
_cell.length_c   1.000
_cell.angle_alpha   90.00
_cell.angle_beta   90.00
_cell.angle_gamma   90.00
#
_symmetry.space_group_name_H-M   'P 1'
#
loop_
_entity.id
_entity.type
_entity.pdbx_description
1 polymer ?
#
loop_
_entity_poly.entity_id
_entity_poly.type
_entity_poly.pdbx_seq_one_letter_code
_entity_poly.pdbx_strand_id
1 'polypeptide(L)'
;MTLCKHCLPADQYVVKARCQVVLRETKTLLNELIEGDSDTVRATIETLKLPIMPFNINVRIDVLKDVLYVLETNTNTALLALVVHCFSHDVPPVEILMKHFENSSKTCACVEAGDSNDDVTERCTFIKDFDLYNERLLQIGSFAMSCSSDQKRILNLRSGLASLEALDPHLVPAVMFSPRSHHACILTRTWRQEMMLIRDSVFLIVDPAAFADKARQMMHQSLLEIMK
;
A
#
# COMPACT_ATOMS: atom_id res chain seq x y z
N MET A 1 9.23 3.02 -4.34
CA MET A 1 7.93 2.41 -4.69
C MET A 1 7.47 1.52 -3.54
N THR A 2 6.64 2.06 -2.65
CA THR A 2 6.14 1.37 -1.45
C THR A 2 4.99 0.41 -1.77
N LEU A 3 4.14 0.71 -2.76
CA LEU A 3 2.99 -0.12 -3.12
C LEU A 3 3.35 -1.58 -3.44
N CYS A 4 4.41 -1.82 -4.21
CA CYS A 4 4.87 -3.17 -4.56
C CYS A 4 5.27 -4.03 -3.35
N LYS A 5 5.59 -3.43 -2.21
CA LYS A 5 6.01 -4.14 -1.01
C LYS A 5 4.82 -4.53 -0.14
N HIS A 6 3.72 -3.78 -0.18
CA HIS A 6 2.60 -3.97 0.76
C HIS A 6 1.25 -4.25 0.09
N CYS A 7 1.15 -4.21 -1.25
CA CYS A 7 -0.02 -4.73 -1.96
C CYS A 7 -0.14 -6.26 -1.79
N LEU A 8 -1.29 -6.80 -2.19
CA LEU A 8 -1.55 -8.23 -2.05
C LEU A 8 -0.56 -9.06 -2.89
N PRO A 9 -0.11 -10.24 -2.42
CA PRO A 9 0.89 -11.05 -3.12
C PRO A 9 0.56 -11.33 -4.59
N ALA A 10 -0.73 -11.53 -4.89
CA ALA A 10 -1.22 -11.75 -6.25
C ALA A 10 -1.05 -10.52 -7.17
N ASP A 11 -1.02 -9.30 -6.64
CA ASP A 11 -0.88 -8.08 -7.44
C ASP A 11 0.57 -7.60 -7.51
N GLN A 12 1.44 -8.01 -6.57
CA GLN A 12 2.84 -7.59 -6.49
C GLN A 12 3.61 -7.91 -7.78
N TYR A 13 3.49 -9.13 -8.30
CA TYR A 13 4.22 -9.56 -9.48
C TYR A 13 3.76 -8.78 -10.72
N VAL A 14 2.46 -8.52 -10.85
CA VAL A 14 1.86 -7.82 -11.99
C VAL A 14 2.37 -6.39 -12.06
N VAL A 15 2.31 -5.65 -10.95
CA VAL A 15 2.75 -4.26 -10.88
C VAL A 15 4.26 -4.19 -11.12
N LYS A 16 5.06 -5.05 -10.46
CA LYS A 16 6.52 -5.07 -10.62
C LYS A 16 6.95 -5.36 -12.07
N ALA A 17 6.32 -6.36 -12.71
CA ALA A 17 6.60 -6.68 -14.10
C ALA A 17 6.30 -5.50 -15.02
N ARG A 18 5.17 -4.80 -14.82
CA ARG A 18 4.83 -3.64 -15.65
C ARG A 18 5.73 -2.43 -15.40
N CYS A 19 6.18 -2.19 -14.17
CA CYS A 19 7.21 -1.18 -13.90
C CYS A 19 8.50 -1.46 -14.69
N GLN A 20 8.93 -2.72 -14.78
CA GLN A 20 10.09 -3.10 -15.57
C GLN A 20 9.89 -2.85 -17.07
N VAL A 21 8.69 -3.09 -17.60
CA VAL A 21 8.37 -2.77 -19.00
C VAL A 21 8.43 -1.26 -19.23
N VAL A 22 7.82 -0.44 -18.36
CA VAL A 22 7.90 1.04 -18.46
C VAL A 22 9.35 1.50 -18.48
N LEU A 23 10.18 1.01 -17.55
CA LEU A 23 11.60 1.36 -17.50
C LEU A 23 12.33 0.97 -18.79
N ARG A 24 12.05 -0.22 -19.32
CA ARG A 24 12.64 -0.70 -20.58
C ARG A 24 12.25 0.20 -21.75
N GLU A 25 10.95 0.47 -21.94
CA GLU A 25 10.48 1.30 -23.06
C GLU A 25 10.95 2.74 -22.94
N THR A 26 11.04 3.28 -21.71
CA THR A 26 11.63 4.59 -21.46
C THR A 26 13.09 4.62 -21.90
N LYS A 27 13.87 3.59 -21.52
CA LYS A 27 15.28 3.47 -21.93
C LYS A 27 15.42 3.31 -23.45
N THR A 28 14.55 2.55 -24.09
CA THR A 28 14.52 2.40 -25.56
C THR A 28 14.24 3.73 -26.24
N LEU A 29 13.25 4.50 -25.78
CA LEU A 29 12.96 5.84 -26.30
C LEU A 29 14.17 6.78 -26.13
N LEU A 30 14.79 6.78 -24.96
CA LEU A 30 15.97 7.61 -24.69
C LEU A 30 17.16 7.23 -25.57
N ASN A 31 17.40 5.94 -25.79
CA ASN A 31 18.49 5.47 -26.68
C ASN A 31 18.25 5.82 -28.16
N GLU A 32 17.00 6.01 -28.59
CA GLU A 32 16.71 6.51 -29.93
C GLU A 32 16.90 8.03 -30.04
N LEU A 33 16.75 8.76 -28.93
CA LEU A 33 16.92 10.22 -28.88
C LEU A 33 18.38 10.64 -28.66
N ILE A 34 19.17 9.88 -27.91
CA ILE A 34 20.50 10.27 -27.42
C ILE A 34 21.62 9.47 -28.11
N GLU A 35 22.71 10.12 -28.47
CA GLU A 35 24.01 9.52 -28.82
C GLU A 35 24.77 9.14 -27.55
N GLY A 36 25.01 7.84 -27.35
CA GLY A 36 25.66 7.29 -26.16
C GLY A 36 24.72 6.43 -25.31
N ASP A 37 25.22 5.95 -24.17
CA ASP A 37 24.40 5.17 -23.23
C ASP A 37 23.55 6.12 -22.37
N SER A 38 22.24 5.97 -22.46
CA SER A 38 21.23 6.71 -21.67
C SER A 38 21.46 6.67 -20.15
N ASP A 39 22.21 5.69 -19.62
CA ASP A 39 22.51 5.60 -18.19
C ASP A 39 23.59 6.62 -17.75
N THR A 40 24.35 7.18 -18.69
CA THR A 40 25.50 8.07 -18.41
C THR A 40 25.37 9.45 -19.03
N VAL A 41 24.64 9.57 -20.14
CA VAL A 41 24.51 10.81 -20.92
C VAL A 41 23.13 11.42 -20.71
N ARG A 42 23.07 12.68 -20.27
CA ARG A 42 21.82 13.44 -20.18
C ARG A 42 21.46 13.99 -21.55
N ALA A 43 20.17 14.00 -21.88
CA ALA A 43 19.66 14.66 -23.07
C ALA A 43 19.99 16.17 -23.03
N THR A 44 20.90 16.58 -23.90
CA THR A 44 21.28 17.97 -24.18
C THR A 44 21.26 18.17 -25.69
N ILE A 45 21.18 19.42 -26.17
CA ILE A 45 21.14 19.71 -27.61
C ILE A 45 22.30 19.05 -28.37
N GLU A 46 23.47 18.95 -27.71
CA GLU A 46 24.71 18.37 -28.27
C GLU A 46 24.72 16.84 -28.30
N THR A 47 23.85 16.17 -27.54
CA THR A 47 23.82 14.69 -27.43
C THR A 47 22.63 14.07 -28.17
N LEU A 48 21.82 14.88 -28.86
CA LEU A 48 20.68 14.39 -29.64
C LEU A 48 21.14 13.75 -30.96
N LYS A 49 20.60 12.57 -31.27
CA LYS A 49 20.77 11.93 -32.58
C LYS A 49 20.10 12.76 -33.67
N LEU A 50 20.90 13.35 -34.55
CA LEU A 50 20.43 14.12 -35.70
C LEU A 50 20.75 13.37 -37.02
N PRO A 51 19.83 13.35 -38.00
CA PRO A 51 18.49 13.92 -37.96
C PRO A 51 17.53 13.09 -37.11
N ILE A 52 16.74 13.77 -36.29
CA ILE A 52 15.65 13.18 -35.52
C ILE A 52 14.61 12.63 -36.53
N MET A 53 14.37 11.33 -36.52
CA MET A 53 13.35 10.67 -37.34
C MET A 53 12.00 10.72 -36.61
N PRO A 54 11.08 11.66 -36.95
CA PRO A 54 9.93 11.95 -36.10
C PRO A 54 8.92 10.78 -36.06
N PHE A 55 8.83 10.03 -37.15
CA PHE A 55 7.93 8.86 -37.25
C PHE A 55 8.30 7.78 -36.22
N ASN A 56 9.58 7.43 -36.11
CA ASN A 56 10.03 6.38 -35.17
C ASN A 56 9.81 6.82 -33.71
N ILE A 57 10.11 8.07 -33.40
CA ILE A 57 9.94 8.62 -32.06
C ILE A 57 8.46 8.71 -31.68
N ASN A 58 7.59 9.13 -32.59
CA ASN A 58 6.15 9.16 -32.33
C ASN A 58 5.61 7.75 -32.03
N VAL A 59 6.02 6.74 -32.80
CA VAL A 59 5.66 5.33 -32.53
C VAL A 59 6.15 4.90 -31.15
N ARG A 60 7.38 5.23 -30.75
CA ARG A 60 7.89 4.92 -29.40
C ARG A 60 7.15 5.64 -28.29
N ILE A 61 6.80 6.90 -28.50
CA ILE A 61 6.00 7.68 -27.57
C ILE A 61 4.63 7.02 -27.39
N ASP A 62 4.00 6.58 -28.47
CA ASP A 62 2.70 5.91 -28.40
C ASP A 62 2.80 4.55 -27.68
N VAL A 63 3.84 3.76 -27.96
CA VAL A 63 4.12 2.53 -27.20
C VAL A 63 4.32 2.83 -25.70
N LEU A 64 5.06 3.88 -25.36
CA LEU A 64 5.28 4.26 -23.95
C LEU A 64 3.97 4.71 -23.27
N LYS A 65 3.11 5.45 -23.98
CA LYS A 65 1.77 5.82 -23.48
C LYS A 65 0.93 4.58 -23.18
N ASP A 66 0.91 3.60 -24.09
CA ASP A 66 0.15 2.36 -23.90
C ASP A 66 0.65 1.59 -22.68
N VAL A 67 1.97 1.50 -22.50
CA VAL A 67 2.57 0.80 -21.36
C VAL A 67 2.28 1.53 -20.05
N LEU A 68 2.34 2.86 -20.04
CA LEU A 68 1.99 3.69 -18.87
C LEU A 68 0.51 3.53 -18.50
N TYR A 69 -0.39 3.52 -19.47
CA TYR A 69 -1.82 3.31 -19.26
C TYR A 69 -2.10 1.94 -18.62
N VAL A 70 -1.41 0.89 -19.08
CA VAL A 70 -1.52 -0.45 -18.49
C VAL A 70 -0.95 -0.48 -17.07
N LEU A 71 0.16 0.21 -16.80
CA LEU A 71 0.72 0.31 -15.44
C LEU A 71 -0.24 1.02 -14.49
N GLU A 72 -0.83 2.14 -14.92
CA GLU A 72 -1.82 2.88 -14.15
C GLU A 72 -3.02 1.99 -13.83
N THR A 73 -3.57 1.30 -14.83
CA THR A 73 -4.71 0.37 -14.68
C THR A 73 -4.40 -0.72 -13.65
N ASN A 74 -3.22 -1.34 -13.74
CA ASN A 74 -2.81 -2.39 -12.79
C ASN A 74 -2.59 -1.84 -11.38
N THR A 75 -2.03 -0.63 -11.27
CA THR A 75 -1.81 0.05 -9.98
C THR A 75 -3.14 0.35 -9.31
N ASN A 76 -4.09 0.91 -10.05
CA ASN A 76 -5.44 1.21 -9.57
C ASN A 76 -6.19 -0.06 -9.17
N THR A 77 -6.07 -1.14 -9.95
CA THR A 77 -6.68 -2.44 -9.64
C THR A 77 -6.10 -3.06 -8.37
N ALA A 78 -4.77 -3.01 -8.21
CA ALA A 78 -4.09 -3.49 -7.01
C ALA A 78 -4.46 -2.67 -5.76
N LEU A 79 -4.57 -1.35 -5.92
CA LEU A 79 -5.01 -0.46 -4.85
C LEU A 79 -6.45 -0.74 -4.44
N LEU A 80 -7.37 -0.93 -5.40
CA LEU A 80 -8.75 -1.33 -5.12
C LEU A 80 -8.81 -2.67 -4.37
N ALA A 81 -7.99 -3.65 -4.78
CA ALA A 81 -7.87 -4.93 -4.07
C ALA A 81 -7.45 -4.71 -2.61
N LEU A 82 -6.49 -3.81 -2.39
CA LEU A 82 -6.00 -3.46 -1.06
C LEU A 82 -7.06 -2.76 -0.20
N VAL A 83 -7.84 -1.84 -0.80
CA VAL A 83 -8.96 -1.16 -0.14
C VAL A 83 -10.02 -2.17 0.29
N VAL A 84 -10.42 -3.08 -0.61
CA VAL A 84 -11.37 -4.16 -0.28
C VAL A 84 -10.79 -5.01 0.86
N HIS A 85 -9.56 -5.48 0.73
CA HIS A 85 -8.92 -6.30 1.76
C HIS A 85 -8.90 -5.61 3.13
N CYS A 86 -8.40 -4.37 3.22
CA CYS A 86 -8.27 -3.69 4.50
C CYS A 86 -9.62 -3.36 5.13
N PHE A 87 -10.60 -2.92 4.35
CA PHE A 87 -11.89 -2.44 4.88
C PHE A 87 -12.99 -3.48 4.97
N SER A 88 -12.73 -4.74 4.57
CA SER A 88 -13.70 -5.85 4.70
C SER A 88 -13.55 -6.67 6.00
N HIS A 89 -12.69 -6.25 6.93
CA HIS A 89 -12.53 -6.97 8.20
C HIS A 89 -13.70 -6.71 9.14
N ASP A 90 -14.40 -7.79 9.55
CA ASP A 90 -15.49 -7.72 10.54
C ASP A 90 -14.98 -7.32 11.94
N VAL A 91 -13.74 -7.72 12.27
CA VAL A 91 -13.07 -7.40 13.52
C VAL A 91 -11.86 -6.51 13.22
N PRO A 92 -11.77 -5.30 13.81
CA PRO A 92 -10.64 -4.41 13.60
C PRO A 92 -9.31 -5.08 14.04
N PRO A 93 -8.21 -4.92 13.28
CA PRO A 93 -6.90 -5.50 13.62
C PRO A 93 -6.42 -5.18 15.04
N VAL A 94 -6.67 -3.97 15.52
CA VAL A 94 -6.33 -3.58 16.90
C VAL A 94 -7.06 -4.41 17.96
N GLU A 95 -8.29 -4.87 17.70
CA GLU A 95 -9.01 -5.74 18.63
C GLU A 95 -8.48 -7.16 18.61
N ILE A 96 -8.00 -7.64 17.45
CA ILE A 96 -7.34 -8.95 17.34
C ILE A 96 -6.06 -8.92 18.17
N LEU A 97 -5.29 -7.84 18.05
CA LEU A 97 -4.08 -7.60 18.84
C LEU A 97 -4.40 -7.58 20.35
N MET A 98 -5.41 -6.82 20.78
CA MET A 98 -5.84 -6.80 22.18
C MET A 98 -6.27 -8.17 22.69
N LYS A 99 -7.13 -8.89 21.96
CA LYS A 99 -7.60 -10.23 22.34
C LYS A 99 -6.45 -11.23 22.47
N HIS A 100 -5.44 -11.13 21.61
CA HIS A 100 -4.24 -11.96 21.71
C HIS A 100 -3.53 -11.74 23.04
N PHE A 101 -3.23 -10.50 23.39
CA PHE A 101 -2.53 -10.17 24.64
C PHE A 101 -3.38 -10.32 25.90
N GLU A 102 -4.71 -10.26 25.79
CA GLU A 102 -5.62 -10.58 26.91
C GLU A 102 -5.65 -12.08 27.23
N ASN A 103 -5.63 -12.93 26.20
CA ASN A 103 -5.69 -14.38 26.36
C ASN A 103 -4.33 -15.00 26.68
N SER A 104 -3.23 -14.35 26.30
CA SER A 104 -1.89 -14.73 26.73
C SER A 104 -1.73 -14.39 28.21
N SER A 105 -1.93 -15.38 29.08
CA SER A 105 -1.68 -15.23 30.51
C SER A 105 -0.20 -14.90 30.73
N LYS A 106 0.08 -13.61 31.01
CA LYS A 106 1.35 -13.03 31.48
C LYS A 106 2.54 -12.97 30.49
N THR A 107 2.59 -13.79 29.45
CA THR A 107 3.67 -13.68 28.44
C THR A 107 3.21 -14.26 27.08
N CYS A 108 3.35 -13.49 26.00
CA CYS A 108 3.26 -14.00 24.63
C CYS A 108 4.28 -15.13 24.48
N ALA A 109 3.94 -16.26 23.85
CA ALA A 109 4.95 -17.29 23.51
C ALA A 109 6.13 -16.71 22.68
N CYS A 110 5.86 -15.58 22.02
CA CYS A 110 6.74 -14.70 21.27
C CYS A 110 7.84 -14.04 22.14
N VAL A 111 7.57 -13.85 23.43
CA VAL A 111 8.47 -13.25 24.42
C VAL A 111 9.33 -14.32 25.11
N GLU A 112 8.80 -15.54 25.30
CA GLU A 112 9.50 -16.62 26.01
C GLU A 112 10.46 -17.44 25.13
N ALA A 113 10.23 -17.50 23.81
CA ALA A 113 11.00 -18.34 22.88
C ALA A 113 12.35 -17.73 22.41
N GLY A 114 12.84 -16.68 23.06
CA GLY A 114 13.94 -15.86 22.54
C GLY A 114 15.23 -15.88 23.36
N ASP A 115 16.35 -16.22 22.72
CA ASP A 115 17.68 -15.74 23.15
C ASP A 115 17.66 -14.19 23.20
N SER A 116 18.32 -13.64 24.21
CA SER A 116 18.20 -12.28 24.75
C SER A 116 18.51 -11.09 23.83
N ASN A 117 18.69 -11.30 22.52
CA ASN A 117 19.24 -10.30 21.59
C ASN A 117 18.35 -9.93 20.39
N ASP A 118 17.15 -10.50 20.27
CA ASP A 118 16.22 -10.24 19.14
C ASP A 118 14.96 -9.52 19.64
N ASP A 119 14.52 -8.52 18.89
CA ASP A 119 13.37 -7.69 19.22
C ASP A 119 12.07 -8.50 19.21
N VAL A 120 11.33 -8.50 20.33
CA VAL A 120 10.05 -9.24 20.51
C VAL A 120 9.03 -8.86 19.44
N THR A 121 9.08 -7.61 19.00
CA THR A 121 8.27 -7.02 17.93
C THR A 121 8.46 -7.74 16.60
N GLU A 122 9.67 -8.22 16.32
CA GLU A 122 10.00 -8.97 15.10
C GLU A 122 9.64 -10.47 15.15
N ARG A 123 9.16 -10.99 16.29
CA ARG A 123 8.76 -12.41 16.40
C ARG A 123 7.26 -12.62 16.53
N CYS A 124 6.53 -11.65 17.05
CA CYS A 124 5.08 -11.78 17.20
C CYS A 124 4.37 -11.59 15.84
N THR A 125 3.76 -12.66 15.32
CA THR A 125 2.99 -12.61 14.07
C THR A 125 1.84 -11.61 14.14
N PHE A 126 1.17 -11.49 15.30
CA PHE A 126 0.07 -10.54 15.50
C PHE A 126 0.53 -9.09 15.41
N ILE A 127 1.72 -8.77 15.92
CA ILE A 127 2.29 -7.42 15.77
C ILE A 127 2.66 -7.17 14.31
N LYS A 128 3.34 -8.11 13.65
CA LYS A 128 3.66 -7.99 12.22
C LYS A 128 2.42 -7.80 11.34
N ASP A 129 1.35 -8.52 11.62
CA ASP A 129 0.09 -8.40 10.88
C ASP A 129 -0.56 -7.03 11.11
N PHE A 130 -0.48 -6.50 12.33
CA PHE A 130 -0.95 -5.17 12.68
C PHE A 130 -0.11 -4.07 12.00
N ASP A 131 1.22 -4.16 12.07
CA ASP A 131 2.14 -3.21 11.42
C ASP A 131 1.94 -3.23 9.90
N LEU A 132 1.84 -4.41 9.30
CA LEU A 132 1.56 -4.56 7.88
C LEU A 132 0.21 -3.95 7.51
N TYR A 133 -0.81 -4.06 8.37
CA TYR A 133 -2.09 -3.41 8.16
C TYR A 133 -1.97 -1.88 8.20
N ASN A 134 -1.25 -1.31 9.19
CA ASN A 134 -1.01 0.13 9.27
C ASN A 134 -0.24 0.65 8.05
N GLU A 135 0.79 -0.06 7.60
CA GLU A 135 1.54 0.26 6.38
C GLU A 135 0.64 0.28 5.12
N ARG A 136 -0.27 -0.70 5.01
CA ARG A 136 -1.26 -0.74 3.92
C ARG A 136 -2.24 0.43 4.00
N LEU A 137 -2.68 0.79 5.21
CA LEU A 137 -3.57 1.92 5.42
C LEU A 137 -2.90 3.25 5.04
N LEU A 138 -1.62 3.42 5.40
CA LEU A 138 -0.80 4.57 4.99
C LEU A 138 -0.66 4.67 3.47
N GLN A 139 -0.46 3.54 2.80
CA GLN A 139 -0.42 3.51 1.33
C GLN A 139 -1.75 3.86 0.71
N ILE A 140 -2.85 3.27 1.17
CA ILE A 140 -4.19 3.61 0.69
C ILE A 140 -4.42 5.12 0.80
N GLY A 141 -4.15 5.69 1.98
CA GLY A 141 -4.33 7.11 2.21
C GLY A 141 -3.39 7.98 1.36
N SER A 142 -2.12 7.58 1.19
CA SER A 142 -1.16 8.29 0.33
C SER A 142 -1.61 8.37 -1.12
N PHE A 143 -2.04 7.25 -1.70
CA PHE A 143 -2.58 7.21 -3.06
C PHE A 143 -3.89 7.98 -3.17
N ALA A 144 -4.80 7.83 -2.19
CA ALA A 144 -6.06 8.56 -2.18
C ALA A 144 -5.83 10.09 -2.18
N MET A 145 -4.84 10.59 -1.43
CA MET A 145 -4.46 12.00 -1.47
C MET A 145 -3.94 12.42 -2.86
N SER A 146 -3.13 11.60 -3.51
CA SER A 146 -2.61 11.88 -4.86
C SER A 146 -3.70 11.86 -5.95
N CYS A 147 -4.78 11.11 -5.74
CA CYS A 147 -5.90 11.00 -6.69
C CYS A 147 -7.03 12.01 -6.43
N SER A 148 -7.01 12.72 -5.31
CA SER A 148 -8.05 13.68 -4.94
C SER A 148 -7.70 15.09 -5.40
N SER A 149 -8.68 15.84 -5.88
CA SER A 149 -8.59 17.29 -6.12
C SER A 149 -9.23 18.13 -5.01
N ASP A 150 -9.96 17.49 -4.10
CA ASP A 150 -10.61 18.14 -2.94
C ASP A 150 -9.59 18.36 -1.82
N GLN A 151 -9.20 19.62 -1.62
CA GLN A 151 -8.19 20.01 -0.62
C GLN A 151 -8.62 19.70 0.82
N LYS A 152 -9.92 19.79 1.14
CA LYS A 152 -10.42 19.48 2.48
C LYS A 152 -10.25 17.98 2.75
N ARG A 153 -10.55 17.15 1.75
CA ARG A 153 -10.38 15.71 1.84
C ARG A 153 -8.92 15.30 1.95
N ILE A 154 -8.04 15.93 1.17
CA ILE A 154 -6.58 15.71 1.27
C ILE A 154 -6.10 16.06 2.68
N LEU A 155 -6.56 17.18 3.24
CA LEU A 155 -6.17 17.59 4.59
C LEU A 155 -6.65 16.57 5.65
N ASN A 156 -7.90 16.12 5.57
CA ASN A 156 -8.46 15.12 6.48
C ASN A 156 -7.71 13.79 6.42
N LEU A 157 -7.39 13.31 5.21
CA LEU A 157 -6.59 12.10 5.02
C LEU A 157 -5.20 12.29 5.62
N ARG A 158 -4.52 13.40 5.30
CA ARG A 158 -3.18 13.69 5.83
C ARG A 158 -3.16 13.75 7.35
N SER A 159 -4.14 14.41 7.98
CA SER A 159 -4.21 14.48 9.44
C SER A 159 -4.49 13.12 10.07
N GLY A 160 -5.40 12.32 9.50
CA GLY A 160 -5.72 10.99 10.02
C GLY A 160 -4.51 10.05 9.94
N LEU A 161 -3.79 10.04 8.82
CA LEU A 161 -2.57 9.25 8.66
C LEU A 161 -1.49 9.66 9.67
N ALA A 162 -1.23 10.97 9.81
CA ALA A 162 -0.26 11.47 10.78
C ALA A 162 -0.65 11.12 12.23
N SER A 163 -1.95 11.11 12.54
CA SER A 163 -2.49 10.68 13.83
C SER A 163 -2.20 9.20 14.09
N LEU A 164 -2.42 8.33 13.09
CA LEU A 164 -2.10 6.91 13.19
C LEU A 164 -0.60 6.65 13.33
N GLU A 165 0.24 7.34 12.55
CA GLU A 165 1.70 7.23 12.67
C GLU A 165 2.20 7.67 14.04
N ALA A 166 1.63 8.73 14.62
CA ALA A 166 1.98 9.19 15.97
C ALA A 166 1.51 8.22 17.07
N LEU A 167 0.42 7.49 16.80
CA LEU A 167 -0.18 6.55 17.75
C LEU A 167 0.58 5.22 17.83
N ASP A 168 1.13 4.78 16.70
CA ASP A 168 1.81 3.49 16.52
C ASP A 168 2.85 3.15 17.61
N PRO A 169 3.83 4.03 17.94
CA PRO A 169 4.85 3.72 18.95
C PRO A 169 4.32 3.60 20.38
N HIS A 170 3.07 4.02 20.64
CA HIS A 170 2.44 3.96 21.96
C HIS A 170 1.41 2.83 22.07
N LEU A 171 0.70 2.56 20.98
CA LEU A 171 -0.40 1.61 20.94
C LEU A 171 0.07 0.17 21.16
N VAL A 172 1.04 -0.29 20.37
CA VAL A 172 1.52 -1.69 20.47
C VAL A 172 2.08 -1.98 21.87
N PRO A 173 2.98 -1.16 22.45
CA PRO A 173 3.47 -1.40 23.81
C PRO A 173 2.36 -1.37 24.88
N ALA A 174 1.41 -0.43 24.79
CA ALA A 174 0.32 -0.35 25.75
C ALA A 174 -0.56 -1.61 25.73
N VAL A 175 -0.87 -2.11 24.53
CA VAL A 175 -1.65 -3.35 24.35
C VAL A 175 -0.88 -4.57 24.81
N MET A 176 0.43 -4.65 24.54
CA MET A 176 1.29 -5.77 24.97
C MET A 176 1.40 -5.88 26.50
N PHE A 177 1.64 -4.76 27.20
CA PHE A 177 1.91 -4.77 28.63
C PHE A 177 0.64 -4.81 29.47
N SER A 178 -0.41 -4.09 29.06
CA SER A 178 -1.64 -4.00 29.83
C SER A 178 -2.84 -3.74 28.92
N PRO A 179 -3.32 -4.77 28.21
CA PRO A 179 -4.39 -4.62 27.22
C PRO A 179 -5.70 -4.09 27.82
N ARG A 180 -5.94 -4.32 29.12
CA ARG A 180 -7.12 -3.83 29.86
C ARG A 180 -6.91 -2.48 30.55
N SER A 181 -5.73 -1.88 30.42
CA SER A 181 -5.48 -0.57 31.00
C SER A 181 -6.36 0.49 30.35
N HIS A 182 -6.72 1.53 31.11
CA HIS A 182 -7.44 2.67 30.57
C HIS A 182 -6.67 3.32 29.40
N HIS A 183 -5.34 3.30 29.48
CA HIS A 183 -4.46 3.80 28.43
C HIS A 183 -4.61 3.01 27.13
N ALA A 184 -4.48 1.68 27.16
CA ALA A 184 -4.66 0.83 25.97
C ALA A 184 -6.06 0.96 25.37
N CYS A 185 -7.11 1.06 26.20
CA CYS A 185 -8.47 1.28 25.75
C CYS A 185 -8.64 2.62 25.01
N ILE A 186 -8.05 3.70 25.53
CA ILE A 186 -8.09 5.02 24.86
C ILE A 186 -7.37 4.95 23.52
N LEU A 187 -6.14 4.43 23.48
CA LEU A 187 -5.34 4.37 22.25
C LEU A 187 -6.04 3.53 21.18
N THR A 188 -6.61 2.38 21.56
CA THR A 188 -7.41 1.54 20.66
C THR A 188 -8.63 2.27 20.11
N ARG A 189 -9.34 3.01 20.96
CA ARG A 189 -10.51 3.79 20.53
C ARG A 189 -10.12 4.88 19.54
N THR A 190 -9.02 5.59 19.82
CA THR A 190 -8.48 6.62 18.93
C THR A 190 -8.07 6.03 17.59
N TRP A 191 -7.32 4.92 17.59
CA TRP A 191 -6.93 4.21 16.36
C TRP A 191 -8.15 3.88 15.50
N ARG A 192 -9.20 3.33 16.11
CA ARG A 192 -10.44 2.96 15.40
C ARG A 192 -11.13 4.17 14.80
N GLN A 193 -11.22 5.26 15.56
CA GLN A 193 -11.85 6.48 15.10
C GLN A 193 -11.11 7.06 13.88
N GLU A 194 -9.79 7.17 13.95
CA GLU A 194 -8.98 7.67 12.84
C GLU A 194 -9.08 6.75 11.62
N MET A 195 -9.02 5.43 11.81
CA MET A 195 -9.15 4.46 10.73
C MET A 195 -10.52 4.56 10.03
N MET A 196 -11.62 4.77 10.77
CA MET A 196 -12.95 4.98 10.17
C MET A 196 -13.02 6.30 9.38
N LEU A 197 -12.42 7.39 9.90
CA LEU A 197 -12.40 8.67 9.19
C LEU A 197 -11.59 8.59 7.89
N ILE A 198 -10.47 7.88 7.90
CA ILE A 198 -9.67 7.59 6.70
C ILE A 198 -10.49 6.79 5.71
N ARG A 199 -11.11 5.69 6.15
CA ARG A 199 -11.96 4.83 5.32
C ARG A 199 -13.06 5.64 4.62
N ASP A 200 -13.80 6.43 5.38
CA ASP A 200 -14.92 7.20 4.84
C ASP A 200 -14.41 8.24 3.83
N SER A 201 -13.25 8.87 4.10
CA SER A 201 -12.62 9.80 3.16
C SER A 201 -12.13 9.11 1.88
N VAL A 202 -11.61 7.89 1.97
CA VAL A 202 -11.19 7.07 0.82
C VAL A 202 -12.38 6.67 -0.04
N PHE A 203 -13.49 6.25 0.56
CA PHE A 203 -14.68 5.85 -0.20
C PHE A 203 -15.35 6.99 -0.95
N LEU A 204 -15.11 8.25 -0.58
CA LEU A 204 -15.55 9.40 -1.37
C LEU A 204 -14.72 9.61 -2.65
N ILE A 205 -13.54 8.98 -2.77
CA ILE A 205 -12.63 9.08 -3.92
C ILE A 205 -12.80 7.89 -4.85
N VAL A 206 -13.00 6.70 -4.29
CA VAL A 206 -13.11 5.44 -5.03
C VAL A 206 -14.39 5.41 -5.87
N ASP A 207 -14.28 4.98 -7.13
CA ASP A 207 -15.44 4.69 -7.97
C ASP A 207 -16.23 3.49 -7.38
N PRO A 208 -17.50 3.68 -6.99
CA PRO A 208 -18.32 2.61 -6.43
C PRO A 208 -18.49 1.40 -7.36
N ALA A 209 -18.54 1.62 -8.68
CA ALA A 209 -18.73 0.53 -9.63
C ALA A 209 -17.46 -0.35 -9.70
N ALA A 210 -16.29 0.26 -9.84
CA ALA A 210 -15.01 -0.45 -9.80
C ALA A 210 -14.79 -1.17 -8.46
N PHE A 211 -15.16 -0.56 -7.33
CA PHE A 211 -15.08 -1.19 -6.01
C PHE A 211 -15.98 -2.42 -5.92
N ALA A 212 -17.25 -2.31 -6.30
CA ALA A 212 -18.19 -3.42 -6.25
C ALA A 212 -17.74 -4.60 -7.11
N ASP A 213 -17.24 -4.33 -8.31
CA ASP A 213 -16.82 -5.38 -9.22
C ASP A 213 -15.54 -6.07 -8.72
N LYS A 214 -14.59 -5.32 -8.14
CA LYS A 214 -13.40 -5.90 -7.51
C LYS A 214 -13.74 -6.72 -6.27
N ALA A 215 -14.64 -6.22 -5.41
CA ALA A 215 -15.10 -6.94 -4.23
C ALA A 215 -15.77 -8.27 -4.61
N ARG A 216 -16.61 -8.27 -5.66
CA ARG A 216 -17.24 -9.47 -6.21
C ARG A 216 -16.19 -10.48 -6.70
N GLN A 217 -15.17 -10.03 -7.43
CA GLN A 217 -14.08 -10.91 -7.90
C GLN A 217 -13.32 -11.55 -6.73
N MET A 218 -12.97 -10.76 -5.71
CA MET A 218 -12.26 -11.26 -4.54
C MET A 218 -13.11 -12.26 -3.73
N MET A 219 -14.38 -11.95 -3.51
CA MET A 219 -15.31 -12.87 -2.84
C MET A 219 -15.44 -14.19 -3.59
N HIS A 220 -15.55 -14.15 -4.92
CA HIS A 220 -15.60 -15.35 -5.74
C HIS A 220 -14.34 -16.21 -5.59
N GLN A 221 -13.16 -15.59 -5.56
CA GLN A 221 -11.89 -16.30 -5.32
C GLN A 221 -11.86 -16.95 -3.93
N SER A 222 -12.25 -16.24 -2.87
CA SER A 222 -12.32 -16.80 -1.52
C SER A 222 -13.29 -17.97 -1.42
N LEU A 223 -14.45 -17.90 -2.09
CA LEU A 223 -15.40 -19.02 -2.13
C LEU A 223 -14.80 -20.26 -2.82
N LEU A 224 -14.06 -20.08 -3.92
CA LEU A 224 -13.38 -21.18 -4.60
C LEU A 224 -12.30 -21.84 -3.74
N GLU A 225 -11.65 -21.09 -2.85
CA GLU A 225 -10.68 -21.63 -1.89
C GLU A 225 -11.36 -22.45 -0.78
N ILE A 226 -12.52 -22.02 -0.31
CA ILE A 226 -13.30 -22.74 0.72
C ILE A 226 -13.93 -24.02 0.17
N MET A 227 -14.27 -24.05 -1.13
CA MET A 227 -14.87 -25.20 -1.78
C MET A 227 -13.86 -26.30 -2.16
N LYS A 228 -12.56 -26.08 -1.97
CA LYS A 228 -11.50 -27.08 -2.18
C LYS A 228 -11.25 -27.88 -0.91
#